data_AF-A0A3B8WL12-F1
#
_entry.id   AF-A0A3B8WL12-F1
#
_cell.length_a   1.000
_cell.length_b   1.000
_cell.length_c   1.000
_cell.angle_alpha   90.00
_cell.angle_beta   90.00
_cell.angle_gamma   90.00
#
_symmetry.space_group_name_H-M   'P 1'
#
loop_
_entity.id
_entity.type
_entity.pdbx_description
1 polymer ?
#
loop_
_entity_poly.entity_id
_entity_poly.type
_entity_poly.pdbx_seq_one_letter_code
_entity_poly.pdbx_strand_id
1 'polypeptide(L)'
;YRLEMGTRFENTRGKDLYAFWGSKITDALNQLLASDDKVLVNLASNEYFKSVQKKHLDARLVTPQFKDWKNGQYKMISFYAKKARGLMCRYAIQNRITQADDLKGFNLDGYYFSEDQSDNNN
;
A
#
# COMPACT_ATOMS: atom_id res chain seq x y z
N TYR A 1 8.31 9.81 -18.16
CA TYR A 1 8.53 8.46 -18.73
C TYR A 1 7.27 7.62 -18.53
N ARG A 2 7.11 6.50 -19.26
CA ARG A 2 6.02 5.53 -19.03
C ARG A 2 6.61 4.11 -19.05
N LEU A 3 6.77 3.52 -17.87
CA LEU A 3 7.34 2.19 -17.67
C LEU A 3 6.73 1.60 -16.40
N GLU A 4 5.61 0.89 -16.54
CA GLU A 4 4.86 0.32 -15.42
C GLU A 4 5.58 -0.90 -14.85
N MET A 5 5.46 -1.16 -13.55
CA MET A 5 6.18 -2.25 -12.87
C MET A 5 5.84 -3.65 -13.45
N GLY A 6 4.62 -3.84 -13.95
CA GLY A 6 4.19 -5.08 -14.60
C GLY A 6 4.73 -5.29 -16.03
N THR A 7 5.48 -4.32 -16.59
CA THR A 7 5.99 -4.38 -17.96
C THR A 7 7.01 -5.53 -18.11
N ARG A 8 6.79 -6.41 -19.10
CA ARG A 8 7.84 -7.34 -19.54
C ARG A 8 8.96 -6.54 -20.19
N PHE A 9 10.15 -6.65 -19.66
CA PHE A 9 11.30 -5.86 -20.07
C PHE A 9 12.55 -6.66 -19.81
N GLU A 10 13.04 -7.33 -20.85
CA GLU A 10 14.27 -8.12 -20.75
C GLU A 10 15.46 -7.19 -20.53
N ASN A 11 16.26 -7.53 -19.52
CA ASN A 11 17.38 -6.74 -19.06
C ASN A 11 18.46 -7.67 -18.48
N THR A 12 19.63 -7.12 -18.17
CA THR A 12 20.79 -7.88 -17.68
C THR A 12 20.56 -8.65 -16.37
N ARG A 13 19.46 -8.37 -15.66
CA ARG A 13 19.10 -9.03 -14.39
C ARG A 13 17.86 -9.93 -14.52
N GLY A 14 17.22 -10.00 -15.70
CA GLY A 14 16.10 -10.90 -15.94
C GLY A 14 15.07 -10.38 -16.94
N LYS A 15 13.90 -11.03 -16.96
CA LYS A 15 12.86 -10.84 -17.98
C LYS A 15 11.90 -9.67 -17.73
N ASP A 16 11.94 -9.06 -16.55
CA ASP A 16 11.01 -8.03 -16.12
C ASP A 16 11.63 -7.08 -15.07
N LEU A 17 10.85 -6.07 -14.68
CA LEU A 17 11.28 -5.06 -13.71
C LEU A 17 11.33 -5.59 -12.28
N TYR A 18 10.59 -6.65 -11.95
CA TYR A 18 10.70 -7.29 -10.63
C TYR A 18 12.08 -7.92 -10.47
N ALA A 19 12.56 -8.64 -11.49
CA ALA A 19 13.90 -9.21 -11.52
C ALA A 19 14.97 -8.11 -11.51
N PHE A 20 14.76 -7.01 -12.25
CA PHE A 20 15.67 -5.87 -12.29
C PHE A 20 15.90 -5.25 -10.91
N TRP A 21 14.81 -5.00 -10.18
CA TRP A 21 14.85 -4.36 -8.86
C TRP A 21 15.31 -5.32 -7.77
N GLY A 22 14.99 -6.62 -7.87
CA GLY A 22 15.43 -7.63 -6.91
C GLY A 22 15.09 -7.22 -5.46
N SER A 23 16.09 -7.19 -4.57
CA SER A 23 15.91 -6.77 -3.17
C SER A 23 15.97 -5.25 -2.96
N LYS A 24 16.45 -4.48 -3.95
CA LYS A 24 16.87 -3.08 -3.77
C LYS A 24 15.80 -2.18 -3.15
N ILE A 25 14.55 -2.34 -3.58
CA ILE A 25 13.43 -1.55 -3.05
C ILE A 25 13.16 -1.92 -1.59
N THR A 26 13.24 -3.21 -1.25
CA THR A 26 13.01 -3.69 0.13
C THR A 26 14.15 -3.25 1.04
N ASP A 27 15.40 -3.36 0.57
CA ASP A 27 16.58 -2.93 1.31
C ASP A 27 16.52 -1.42 1.61
N ALA A 28 16.12 -0.60 0.62
CA ALA A 28 15.95 0.83 0.80
C ALA A 28 14.81 1.17 1.79
N LEU A 29 13.69 0.46 1.72
CA LEU A 29 12.59 0.62 2.69
C LEU A 29 13.04 0.27 4.10
N ASN A 30 13.75 -0.85 4.29
CA ASN A 30 14.27 -1.25 5.60
C ASN A 30 15.24 -0.20 6.17
N GLN A 31 16.11 0.38 5.34
CA GLN A 31 17.00 1.46 5.76
C GLN A 31 16.24 2.70 6.23
N LEU A 32 15.21 3.11 5.51
CA LEU A 32 14.38 4.27 5.89
C LEU A 32 13.62 4.01 7.20
N LEU A 33 13.02 2.82 7.31
CA LEU A 33 12.18 2.44 8.45
C LEU A 33 13.00 2.15 9.71
N ALA A 34 14.30 1.83 9.59
CA ALA A 34 15.19 1.62 10.73
C ALA A 34 15.39 2.89 11.58
N SER A 35 15.21 4.07 10.98
CA SER A 35 15.26 5.37 11.68
C SER A 35 13.88 5.88 12.13
N ASP A 36 12.84 5.07 12.00
CA ASP A 36 11.44 5.42 12.29
C ASP A 36 10.77 4.36 13.18
N ASP A 37 9.44 4.36 13.26
CA ASP A 37 8.62 3.43 14.06
C ASP A 37 8.49 2.01 13.50
N LYS A 38 9.19 1.70 12.39
CA LYS A 38 9.11 0.44 11.65
C LYS A 38 7.68 0.06 11.23
N VAL A 39 6.86 1.03 10.82
CA VAL A 39 5.53 0.77 10.23
C VAL A 39 5.49 1.21 8.77
N LEU A 40 5.03 0.33 7.89
CA LEU A 40 4.78 0.63 6.48
C LEU A 40 3.29 0.53 6.17
N VAL A 41 2.66 1.66 5.81
CA VAL A 41 1.29 1.69 5.32
C VAL A 41 1.29 1.55 3.80
N ASN A 42 0.83 0.40 3.31
CA ASN A 42 0.77 0.09 1.88
C ASN A 42 -0.52 0.61 1.23
N LEU A 43 -0.40 1.75 0.55
CA LEU A 43 -1.42 2.32 -0.33
C LEU A 43 -1.06 2.15 -1.82
N ALA A 44 -0.11 1.27 -2.16
CA ALA A 44 0.24 0.97 -3.55
C ALA A 44 -0.76 -0.04 -4.16
N SER A 45 -0.70 -0.25 -5.48
CA SER A 45 -1.38 -1.41 -6.10
C SER A 45 -0.54 -2.66 -5.90
N ASN A 46 -1.16 -3.84 -6.06
CA ASN A 46 -0.44 -5.11 -6.04
C ASN A 46 0.70 -5.15 -7.07
N GLU A 47 0.52 -4.52 -8.24
CA GLU A 47 1.55 -4.44 -9.27
C GLU A 47 2.83 -3.78 -8.77
N TYR A 48 2.71 -2.65 -8.08
CA TYR A 48 3.87 -1.95 -7.56
C TYR A 48 4.38 -2.59 -6.27
N PHE A 49 3.49 -2.98 -5.34
CA PHE A 49 3.88 -3.57 -4.06
C PHE A 49 4.57 -4.93 -4.24
N LYS A 50 4.33 -5.66 -5.33
CA LYS A 50 5.04 -6.91 -5.64
C LYS A 50 6.56 -6.72 -5.81
N SER A 51 7.03 -5.50 -6.05
CA SER A 51 8.47 -5.18 -6.05
C SER A 51 9.08 -5.12 -4.64
N VAL A 52 8.25 -5.12 -3.60
CA VAL A 52 8.65 -5.23 -2.19
C VAL A 52 8.59 -6.70 -1.78
N GLN A 53 9.70 -7.23 -1.29
CA GLN A 53 9.81 -8.60 -0.82
C GLN A 53 9.30 -8.69 0.61
N LYS A 54 7.99 -8.86 0.79
CA LYS A 54 7.30 -8.86 2.11
C LYS A 54 7.99 -9.71 3.19
N LYS A 55 8.58 -10.85 2.83
CA LYS A 55 9.29 -11.74 3.79
C LYS A 55 10.61 -11.16 4.32
N HIS A 56 11.18 -10.19 3.62
CA HIS A 56 12.44 -9.53 3.96
C HIS A 56 12.24 -8.09 4.43
N LEU A 57 10.98 -7.65 4.57
CA LEU A 57 10.64 -6.34 5.11
C LEU A 57 10.72 -6.40 6.65
N ASP A 58 11.60 -5.61 7.26
CA ASP A 58 11.77 -5.49 8.72
C ASP A 58 10.86 -4.39 9.29
N ALA A 59 9.54 -4.54 9.07
CA ALA A 59 8.54 -3.58 9.50
C ALA A 59 7.14 -4.21 9.62
N ARG A 60 6.29 -3.64 10.47
CA ARG A 60 4.86 -3.94 10.49
C ARG A 60 4.23 -3.39 9.21
N LEU A 61 3.61 -4.26 8.42
CA LEU A 61 2.93 -3.88 7.19
C LEU A 61 1.42 -3.74 7.45
N VAL A 62 0.89 -2.53 7.30
CA VAL A 62 -0.55 -2.24 7.34
C VAL A 62 -1.03 -2.00 5.90
N THR A 63 -2.10 -2.67 5.46
CA THR A 63 -2.63 -2.55 4.10
C THR A 63 -4.12 -2.22 4.13
N PRO A 64 -4.49 -0.92 4.22
CA PRO A 64 -5.87 -0.48 4.24
C PRO A 64 -6.66 -0.99 3.02
N GLN A 65 -7.83 -1.59 3.27
CA GLN A 65 -8.70 -2.10 2.20
C GLN A 65 -9.92 -1.20 1.99
N PHE A 66 -10.02 -0.63 0.79
CA PHE A 66 -11.16 0.19 0.41
C PHE A 66 -12.18 -0.66 -0.35
N LYS A 67 -13.38 -0.78 0.23
CA LYS A 67 -14.50 -1.54 -0.32
C LYS A 67 -15.71 -0.64 -0.48
N ASP A 68 -16.42 -0.84 -1.57
CA ASP A 68 -17.62 -0.10 -1.94
C ASP A 68 -18.82 -1.05 -1.97
N TRP A 69 -20.00 -0.52 -1.62
CA TRP A 69 -21.23 -1.31 -1.62
C TRP A 69 -21.69 -1.61 -3.04
N LYS A 70 -21.81 -2.90 -3.38
CA LYS A 70 -22.31 -3.34 -4.68
C LYS A 70 -22.99 -4.70 -4.57
N ASN A 71 -24.25 -4.76 -5.01
CA ASN A 71 -25.08 -5.97 -5.01
C ASN A 71 -25.21 -6.62 -3.62
N GLY A 72 -25.55 -5.82 -2.60
CA GLY A 72 -25.85 -6.31 -1.26
C GLY A 72 -24.63 -6.65 -0.39
N GLN A 73 -23.41 -6.31 -0.83
CA GLN A 73 -22.18 -6.58 -0.08
C GLN A 73 -21.08 -5.57 -0.43
N TYR A 74 -20.12 -5.40 0.48
CA TYR A 74 -18.93 -4.57 0.25
C TYR A 74 -17.89 -5.33 -0.59
N LYS A 75 -17.43 -4.72 -1.68
CA LYS A 75 -16.42 -5.29 -2.58
C LYS A 75 -15.34 -4.26 -2.91
N MET A 76 -14.13 -4.74 -3.13
CA MET A 76 -13.08 -3.89 -3.68
C MET A 76 -13.38 -3.57 -5.16
N ILE A 77 -13.67 -2.30 -5.46
CA ILE A 77 -13.85 -1.81 -6.82
C ILE A 77 -12.60 -1.03 -7.20
N SER A 78 -11.81 -1.56 -8.14
CA SER A 78 -10.43 -1.10 -8.41
C SER A 78 -10.31 0.41 -8.70
N PHE A 79 -11.27 0.98 -9.44
CA PHE A 79 -11.32 2.41 -9.74
C PHE A 79 -11.48 3.26 -8.47
N TYR A 80 -12.46 2.95 -7.62
CA TYR A 80 -12.70 3.66 -6.37
C TYR A 80 -11.58 3.42 -5.36
N ALA A 81 -11.09 2.18 -5.24
CA ALA A 81 -9.95 1.86 -4.39
C ALA A 81 -8.68 2.66 -4.77
N LYS A 82 -8.46 2.98 -6.06
CA LYS A 82 -7.34 3.84 -6.47
C LYS A 82 -7.51 5.28 -5.97
N LYS A 83 -8.73 5.83 -6.10
CA LYS A 83 -9.06 7.18 -5.58
C LYS A 83 -8.93 7.20 -4.05
N ALA A 84 -9.49 6.22 -3.36
CA ALA A 84 -9.50 6.12 -1.91
C ALA A 84 -8.09 6.00 -1.31
N ARG A 85 -7.19 5.25 -1.94
CA ARG A 85 -5.75 5.21 -1.56
C ARG A 85 -5.10 6.59 -1.61
N GLY A 86 -5.38 7.38 -2.66
CA GLY A 86 -4.91 8.76 -2.75
C GLY A 86 -5.52 9.66 -1.68
N LEU A 87 -6.81 9.50 -1.39
CA LEU A 87 -7.50 10.25 -0.33
C LEU A 87 -6.93 9.94 1.06
N MET A 88 -6.66 8.67 1.36
CA MET A 88 -6.04 8.26 2.64
C MET A 88 -4.64 8.85 2.79
N CYS A 89 -3.81 8.80 1.74
CA CYS A 89 -2.48 9.42 1.75
C CYS A 89 -2.57 10.93 2.01
N ARG A 90 -3.48 11.62 1.30
CA ARG A 90 -3.76 13.04 1.54
C ARG A 90 -4.21 13.30 2.98
N TYR A 91 -5.14 12.51 3.50
CA TYR A 91 -5.66 12.63 4.85
C TYR A 91 -4.54 12.49 5.90
N ALA A 92 -3.68 11.48 5.76
CA ALA A 92 -2.54 11.26 6.64
C ALA A 92 -1.59 12.47 6.64
N ILE A 93 -1.24 12.98 5.46
CA ILE A 93 -0.35 14.14 5.32
C ILE A 93 -0.98 15.40 5.91
N GLN A 94 -2.25 15.68 5.58
CA GLN A 94 -2.93 16.91 6.01
C GLN A 94 -3.13 16.96 7.53
N ASN A 95 -3.43 15.83 8.16
CA ASN A 95 -3.63 15.73 9.61
C ASN A 95 -2.33 15.42 10.36
N ARG A 96 -1.19 15.31 9.66
CA ARG A 96 0.12 14.98 10.24
C ARG A 96 0.06 13.70 11.08
N ILE A 97 -0.62 12.68 10.55
CA ILE A 97 -0.75 11.38 11.22
C ILE A 97 0.63 10.75 11.32
N THR A 98 0.99 10.34 12.53
CA THR A 98 2.27 9.68 12.83
C THR A 98 2.09 8.26 13.35
N GLN A 99 0.85 7.84 13.67
CA GLN A 99 0.54 6.49 14.12
C GLN A 99 -0.43 5.84 13.15
N ALA A 100 -0.14 4.60 12.73
CA ALA A 100 -0.99 3.90 11.76
C ALA A 100 -2.42 3.66 12.27
N ASP A 101 -2.60 3.48 13.57
CA ASP A 101 -3.94 3.29 14.17
C ASP A 101 -4.84 4.54 14.03
N ASP A 102 -4.28 5.74 13.94
CA ASP A 102 -5.05 6.97 13.73
C ASP A 102 -5.69 7.03 12.34
N LEU A 103 -5.21 6.22 11.38
CA LEU A 103 -5.83 6.10 10.05
C LEU A 103 -7.23 5.49 10.10
N LYS A 104 -7.62 4.85 11.21
CA LYS A 104 -9.00 4.40 11.45
C LYS A 104 -9.98 5.58 11.50
N GLY A 105 -9.51 6.79 11.76
CA GLY A 105 -10.30 8.03 11.68
C GLY A 105 -10.62 8.52 10.27
N PHE A 106 -10.08 7.88 9.22
CA PHE A 106 -10.33 8.26 7.83
C PHE A 106 -11.82 8.17 7.46
N ASN A 107 -12.38 9.29 7.02
CA ASN A 107 -13.81 9.44 6.77
C ASN A 107 -14.15 10.24 5.49
N LEU A 108 -13.22 10.33 4.54
CA LEU A 108 -13.43 11.08 3.30
C LEU A 108 -14.27 10.29 2.29
N ASP A 109 -15.06 10.99 1.48
CA ASP A 109 -15.84 10.42 0.35
C ASP A 109 -16.83 9.31 0.78
N GLY A 110 -17.29 9.36 2.04
CA GLY A 110 -18.26 8.41 2.60
C GLY A 110 -17.65 7.09 3.10
N TYR A 111 -16.33 6.91 3.01
CA TYR A 111 -15.66 5.78 3.66
C TYR A 111 -15.70 5.91 5.19
N TYR A 112 -15.66 4.78 5.87
CA TYR A 112 -15.53 4.69 7.32
C TYR A 112 -14.79 3.40 7.68
N PHE A 113 -14.17 3.36 8.86
CA PHE A 113 -13.52 2.16 9.36
C PHE A 113 -14.55 1.10 9.77
N SER A 114 -14.32 -0.15 9.39
CA SER A 114 -15.20 -1.29 9.72
C SER A 114 -14.42 -2.30 10.54
N GLU A 115 -14.65 -2.31 11.85
CA GLU A 115 -14.01 -3.26 12.78
C GLU A 115 -14.29 -4.71 12.39
N ASP A 116 -15.53 -5.04 12.02
CA ASP A 116 -15.93 -6.38 11.56
C ASP A 116 -15.21 -6.88 10.30
N GLN A 117 -14.64 -5.97 9.49
CA GLN A 117 -13.92 -6.30 8.26
C GLN A 117 -12.42 -6.06 8.34
N SER A 118 -11.93 -5.73 9.54
CA SER A 118 -10.53 -5.45 9.81
C SER A 118 -9.93 -6.46 10.78
N ASP A 119 -8.63 -6.67 10.62
CA ASP A 119 -7.74 -7.34 11.55
C ASP A 119 -6.65 -6.37 11.99
N ASN A 120 -5.59 -6.86 12.63
CA ASN A 120 -4.50 -6.03 13.11
C ASN A 120 -3.73 -5.27 12.01
N ASN A 121 -3.89 -5.63 10.73
CA ASN A 121 -3.03 -5.17 9.63
C ASN A 121 -3.78 -4.67 8.39
N ASN A 122 -5.11 -4.45 8.44
CA ASN A 122 -5.87 -3.94 7.28
C ASN A 122 -7.03 -2.98 7.60
#